data_AF-A0A957RJ12-F1
#
_entry.id   AF-A0A957RJ12-F1
#
_cell.length_a   1.000
_cell.length_b   1.000
_cell.length_c   1.000
_cell.angle_alpha   90.00
_cell.angle_beta   90.00
_cell.angle_gamma   90.00
#
_symmetry.space_group_name_H-M   'P 1'
#
loop_
_entity.id
_entity.type
_entity.pdbx_description
1 polymer ?
#
loop_
_entity_poly.entity_id
_entity_poly.type
_entity_poly.pdbx_seq_one_letter_code
_entity_poly.pdbx_strand_id
1 'polypeptide(L)'
;MTTRTMQYRIPAELERTEAIAAAQPDRYAPLRKVAQSLTRRGVMAAKVELVNQALATLVDLVFEIDDDGRYANQDIDGRILIPLPWGRLGRGAWGLRATEGAALRYIMLQRQHTEPEPLFTYDAGGRTWCVNLAFTSRRMAMSYLRTTPVTLGEWRHAWESTRSAWSVQNMADK
;
A
#
# COMPACT_ATOMS: atom_id res chain seq x y z
N MET A 1 40.76 13.96 -30.72
CA MET A 1 39.74 13.02 -30.20
C MET A 1 38.38 13.57 -30.56
N THR A 2 37.67 12.97 -31.51
CA THR A 2 36.42 13.50 -32.06
C THR A 2 35.27 12.60 -31.63
N THR A 3 34.41 13.12 -30.76
CA THR A 3 33.27 12.40 -30.18
C THR A 3 32.20 12.20 -31.26
N ARG A 4 31.96 10.95 -31.64
CA ARG A 4 30.93 10.57 -32.62
C ARG A 4 29.57 10.53 -31.93
N THR A 5 28.75 11.56 -32.14
CA THR A 5 27.35 11.57 -31.67
C THR A 5 26.56 10.51 -32.43
N MET A 6 26.17 9.42 -31.75
CA MET A 6 25.23 8.44 -32.30
C MET A 6 23.82 9.03 -32.26
N GLN A 7 23.35 9.49 -33.41
CA GLN A 7 21.98 9.95 -33.59
C GLN A 7 21.09 8.70 -33.70
N TYR A 8 20.51 8.27 -32.57
CA TYR A 8 19.60 7.13 -32.54
C TYR A 8 18.27 7.55 -33.19
N ARG A 9 18.15 7.29 -34.49
CA ARG A 9 16.90 7.48 -35.23
C ARG A 9 16.14 6.17 -35.16
N ILE A 10 15.02 6.16 -34.46
CA ILE A 10 14.13 5.00 -34.40
C ILE A 10 13.74 4.67 -35.86
N PRO A 11 13.91 3.43 -36.32
CA PRO A 11 13.49 3.02 -37.66
C PRO A 11 12.01 3.37 -37.87
N ALA A 12 11.67 3.92 -39.04
CA ALA A 12 10.30 4.35 -39.38
C ALA A 12 9.25 3.25 -39.15
N GLU A 13 9.66 1.99 -39.20
CA GLU A 13 8.78 0.84 -38.97
C GLU A 13 8.50 0.58 -37.48
N LEU A 14 9.42 0.94 -36.59
CA LEU A 14 9.17 0.97 -35.15
C LEU A 14 8.27 2.15 -34.78
N GLU A 15 8.48 3.34 -35.36
CA GLU A 15 7.55 4.48 -35.19
C GLU A 15 6.14 4.14 -35.69
N ARG A 16 6.04 3.47 -36.85
CA ARG A 16 4.75 3.02 -37.40
C ARG A 16 4.09 1.95 -36.53
N THR A 17 4.86 1.02 -35.95
CA THR A 17 4.34 -0.01 -35.03
C THR A 17 3.89 0.59 -33.70
N GLU A 18 4.63 1.55 -33.15
CA GLU A 18 4.26 2.30 -31.94
C GLU A 18 3.03 3.18 -32.18
N ALA A 19 2.92 3.82 -33.35
CA ALA A 19 1.75 4.59 -33.74
C ALA A 19 0.50 3.70 -33.93
N ILE A 20 0.64 2.49 -34.48
CA ILE A 20 -0.46 1.51 -34.60
C ILE A 20 -0.88 0.98 -33.23
N ALA A 21 0.06 0.76 -32.31
CA ALA A 21 -0.24 0.39 -30.92
C ALA A 21 -0.96 1.51 -30.16
N ALA A 22 -0.60 2.77 -30.41
CA ALA A 22 -1.25 3.95 -29.85
C ALA A 22 -2.63 4.24 -30.47
N ALA A 23 -2.82 3.95 -31.76
CA ALA A 23 -4.05 4.21 -32.53
C ALA A 23 -5.05 3.04 -32.53
N GLN A 24 -5.06 2.18 -31.51
CA GLN A 24 -6.06 1.13 -31.41
C GLN A 24 -7.45 1.72 -31.06
N PRO A 25 -8.52 1.34 -31.77
CA PRO A 25 -9.82 1.99 -31.68
C PRO A 25 -10.44 1.87 -30.28
N ASP A 26 -11.17 2.92 -29.89
CA ASP A 26 -11.77 3.13 -28.55
C ASP A 26 -12.70 1.98 -28.12
N ARG A 27 -13.22 1.22 -29.08
CA ARG A 27 -14.00 -0.02 -28.86
C ARG A 27 -13.28 -1.07 -28.00
N TYR A 28 -11.95 -1.06 -27.98
CA TYR A 28 -11.15 -1.97 -27.18
C TYR A 28 -10.77 -1.42 -25.81
N ALA A 29 -11.14 -0.17 -25.47
CA ALA A 29 -10.84 0.42 -24.18
C ALA A 29 -11.38 -0.42 -22.98
N PRO A 30 -12.60 -1.01 -23.03
CA PRO A 30 -13.07 -1.89 -21.97
C PRO A 30 -12.21 -3.15 -21.82
N LEU A 31 -11.85 -3.80 -22.94
CA LEU A 31 -10.99 -4.98 -22.94
C LEU A 31 -9.58 -4.66 -22.43
N ARG A 32 -9.06 -3.47 -22.75
CA ARG A 32 -7.75 -2.98 -22.27
C ARG A 32 -7.76 -2.73 -20.76
N LYS A 33 -8.84 -2.13 -20.22
CA LYS A 33 -9.03 -1.95 -18.77
C LYS A 33 -9.09 -3.30 -18.04
N VAL A 34 -9.81 -4.28 -18.61
CA VAL A 34 -9.85 -5.65 -18.08
C VAL A 34 -8.47 -6.31 -18.13
N ALA A 35 -7.77 -6.24 -19.27
CA ALA A 35 -6.42 -6.78 -19.39
C ALA A 35 -5.46 -6.14 -18.36
N GLN A 36 -5.54 -4.82 -18.17
CA GLN A 36 -4.76 -4.08 -17.18
C GLN A 36 -5.07 -4.53 -15.74
N SER A 37 -6.35 -4.71 -15.39
CA SER A 37 -6.75 -5.18 -14.06
C SER A 37 -6.38 -6.64 -13.79
N LEU A 38 -6.28 -7.46 -14.84
CA LEU A 38 -5.84 -8.85 -14.77
C LEU A 38 -4.31 -9.01 -14.73
N THR A 39 -3.54 -7.99 -15.10
CA THR A 39 -2.08 -8.08 -14.99
C THR A 39 -1.67 -8.23 -13.52
N ARG A 40 -0.58 -8.98 -13.27
CA ARG A 40 0.03 -9.05 -11.92
C ARG A 40 0.32 -7.65 -11.36
N ARG A 41 0.68 -6.69 -12.23
CA ARG A 41 0.86 -5.29 -11.86
C ARG A 41 -0.46 -4.62 -11.43
N GLY A 42 -1.53 -4.76 -12.20
CA GLY A 42 -2.84 -4.18 -11.90
C GLY A 42 -3.48 -4.74 -10.64
N VAL A 43 -3.38 -6.06 -10.44
CA VAL A 43 -3.82 -6.71 -9.19
C VAL A 43 -3.07 -6.15 -7.98
N MET A 44 -1.75 -5.96 -8.08
CA MET A 44 -0.96 -5.41 -6.97
C MET A 44 -1.24 -3.92 -6.75
N ALA A 45 -1.46 -3.15 -7.81
CA ALA A 45 -1.86 -1.75 -7.70
C ALA A 45 -3.22 -1.59 -6.99
N ALA A 46 -4.21 -2.41 -7.35
CA ALA A 46 -5.51 -2.41 -6.67
C ALA A 46 -5.39 -2.76 -5.17
N LYS A 47 -4.48 -3.67 -4.80
CA LYS A 47 -4.20 -3.97 -3.38
C LYS A 47 -3.57 -2.80 -2.65
N VAL A 48 -2.64 -2.10 -3.29
CA VAL A 48 -2.01 -0.88 -2.75
C VAL A 48 -3.05 0.20 -2.51
N GLU A 49 -3.98 0.41 -3.46
CA GLU A 49 -5.09 1.33 -3.29
C GLU A 49 -5.98 0.93 -2.12
N LEU A 50 -6.36 -0.35 -2.01
CA LEU A 50 -7.16 -0.87 -0.91
C LEU A 50 -6.51 -0.61 0.45
N VAL A 51 -5.21 -0.91 0.61
CA VAL A 51 -4.54 -0.70 1.90
C VAL A 51 -4.34 0.77 2.23
N ASN A 52 -4.06 1.63 1.25
CA ASN A 52 -3.99 3.07 1.48
C ASN A 52 -5.34 3.65 1.88
N GLN A 53 -6.43 3.18 1.27
CA GLN A 53 -7.79 3.54 1.69
C GLN A 53 -8.07 3.06 3.12
N ALA A 54 -7.69 1.81 3.46
CA ALA A 54 -7.85 1.29 4.81
C ALA A 54 -7.05 2.10 5.84
N LEU A 55 -5.83 2.54 5.52
CA LEU A 55 -5.02 3.40 6.38
C LEU A 55 -5.66 4.79 6.58
N ALA A 56 -6.16 5.39 5.51
CA ALA A 56 -6.83 6.69 5.58
C ALA A 56 -8.10 6.61 6.46
N THR A 57 -8.94 5.60 6.22
CA THR A 57 -10.13 5.35 7.03
C THR A 57 -9.78 5.00 8.49
N LEU A 58 -8.69 4.26 8.74
CA LEU A 58 -8.20 4.02 10.10
C LEU A 58 -7.82 5.32 10.81
N VAL A 59 -7.14 6.25 10.13
CA VAL A 59 -6.81 7.56 10.70
C VAL A 59 -8.07 8.34 11.06
N ASP A 60 -9.11 8.29 10.20
CA ASP A 60 -10.38 8.94 10.50
C ASP A 60 -11.01 8.37 11.79
N LEU A 61 -11.01 7.05 11.97
CA LEU A 61 -11.55 6.41 13.17
C LEU A 61 -10.68 6.66 14.41
N VAL A 62 -9.36 6.49 14.31
CA VAL A 62 -8.44 6.63 15.46
C VAL A 62 -8.52 8.04 16.07
N PHE A 63 -8.68 9.06 15.23
CA PHE A 63 -8.79 10.46 15.67
C PHE A 63 -10.24 10.95 15.79
N GLU A 64 -11.22 10.05 15.79
CA GLU A 64 -12.61 10.37 16.10
C GLU A 64 -12.72 10.82 17.56
N ILE A 65 -13.38 11.96 17.77
CA ILE A 65 -13.59 12.57 19.08
C ILE A 65 -15.06 12.36 19.44
N ASP A 66 -15.32 11.82 20.63
CA ASP A 66 -16.66 11.61 21.17
C ASP A 66 -17.23 12.91 21.77
N ASP A 67 -18.50 12.88 22.19
CA ASP A 67 -19.22 14.04 22.73
C ASP A 67 -18.55 14.64 24.00
N ASP A 68 -17.75 13.84 24.70
CA ASP A 68 -17.00 14.25 25.91
C ASP A 68 -15.63 14.90 25.60
N GLY A 69 -15.29 15.05 24.32
CA GLY A 69 -14.05 15.66 23.86
C GLY A 69 -12.83 14.74 23.93
N ARG A 70 -13.01 13.45 24.22
CA ARG A 70 -11.93 12.44 24.21
C ARG A 70 -11.92 11.66 22.91
N TYR A 71 -10.78 11.06 22.60
CA TYR A 71 -10.71 10.14 21.47
C TYR A 71 -11.48 8.85 21.78
N ALA A 72 -12.35 8.43 20.87
CA ALA A 72 -13.16 7.23 21.04
C ALA A 72 -12.33 5.93 20.87
N ASN A 73 -11.32 5.96 20.01
CA ASN A 73 -10.67 4.76 19.48
C ASN A 73 -9.17 4.64 19.83
N GLN A 74 -8.65 5.53 20.68
CA GLN A 74 -7.30 5.45 21.23
C GLN A 74 -7.26 5.82 22.71
N ASP A 75 -6.38 5.15 23.44
CA ASP A 75 -6.11 5.45 24.84
C ASP A 75 -5.12 6.63 24.99
N ILE A 76 -4.96 7.15 26.21
CA ILE A 76 -4.10 8.30 26.52
C ILE A 76 -2.62 8.07 26.18
N ASP A 77 -2.17 6.82 26.22
CA ASP A 77 -0.81 6.41 25.84
C ASP A 77 -0.66 6.10 24.33
N GLY A 78 -1.73 6.35 23.56
CA GLY A 78 -1.76 6.16 22.11
C GLY A 78 -2.16 4.75 21.69
N ARG A 79 -2.43 3.81 22.61
CA ARG A 79 -2.87 2.46 22.24
C ARG A 79 -4.16 2.52 21.41
N ILE A 80 -4.17 1.82 20.29
CA ILE A 80 -5.34 1.77 19.40
C ILE A 80 -6.31 0.71 19.93
N LEU A 81 -7.56 1.11 20.16
CA LEU A 81 -8.58 0.30 20.83
C LEU A 81 -9.48 -0.46 19.84
N ILE A 82 -9.34 -0.20 18.54
CA ILE A 82 -10.12 -0.84 17.48
C ILE A 82 -9.31 -1.88 16.69
N PRO A 83 -9.96 -2.88 16.07
CA PRO A 83 -9.28 -3.87 15.25
C PRO A 83 -8.59 -3.25 14.02
N LEU A 84 -7.30 -3.52 13.86
CA LEU A 84 -6.48 -2.95 12.78
C LEU A 84 -6.59 -3.72 11.45
N PRO A 85 -6.38 -3.05 10.29
CA PRO A 85 -6.42 -3.70 8.98
C PRO A 85 -5.35 -4.79 8.81
N TRP A 86 -4.21 -4.65 9.48
CA TRP A 86 -3.15 -5.67 9.52
C TRP A 86 -3.20 -6.56 10.78
N GLY A 87 -4.23 -6.39 11.61
CA GLY A 87 -4.46 -7.18 12.81
C GLY A 87 -5.04 -8.56 12.49
N ARG A 88 -4.77 -9.55 13.35
CA ARG A 88 -5.30 -10.90 13.20
C ARG A 88 -6.84 -10.93 13.24
N LEU A 89 -7.46 -10.08 14.04
CA LEU A 89 -8.92 -10.02 14.17
C LEU A 89 -9.56 -8.95 13.27
N GLY A 90 -8.79 -7.92 12.88
CA GLY A 90 -9.35 -6.80 12.12
C GLY A 90 -9.39 -7.01 10.61
N ARG A 91 -8.38 -7.65 10.00
CA ARG A 91 -8.22 -7.67 8.52
C ARG A 91 -9.48 -7.97 7.71
N GLY A 92 -10.34 -8.88 8.18
CA GLY A 92 -11.57 -9.25 7.49
C GLY A 92 -12.59 -8.11 7.42
N ALA A 93 -12.72 -7.34 8.50
CA ALA A 93 -13.60 -6.15 8.55
C ALA A 93 -13.13 -5.04 7.61
N TRP A 94 -11.84 -5.01 7.30
CA TRP A 94 -11.21 -4.05 6.37
C TRP A 94 -11.15 -4.57 4.93
N GLY A 95 -11.78 -5.72 4.63
CA GLY A 95 -11.77 -6.33 3.30
C GLY A 95 -10.44 -6.99 2.90
N LEU A 96 -9.51 -7.18 3.84
CA LEU A 96 -8.18 -7.73 3.58
C LEU A 96 -8.13 -9.24 3.84
N ARG A 97 -7.48 -9.97 2.91
CA ARG A 97 -7.17 -11.39 3.09
C ARG A 97 -6.06 -11.58 4.12
N ALA A 98 -5.89 -12.82 4.60
CA ALA A 98 -4.84 -13.17 5.56
C ALA A 98 -3.43 -12.77 5.09
N THR A 99 -3.10 -13.05 3.84
CA THR A 99 -1.81 -12.70 3.25
C THR A 99 -1.63 -11.19 3.06
N GLU A 100 -2.71 -10.46 2.78
CA GLU A 100 -2.67 -9.00 2.60
C GLU A 100 -2.51 -8.29 3.95
N GLY A 101 -3.21 -8.76 4.98
CA GLY A 101 -3.00 -8.30 6.35
C GLY A 101 -1.58 -8.59 6.85
N ALA A 102 -1.01 -9.75 6.51
CA ALA A 102 0.38 -10.08 6.85
C ALA A 102 1.40 -9.17 6.12
N ALA A 103 1.22 -8.95 4.82
CA ALA A 103 2.05 -8.02 4.05
C ALA A 103 1.97 -6.59 4.60
N LEU A 104 0.76 -6.10 4.89
CA LEU A 104 0.59 -4.77 5.49
C LEU A 104 1.24 -4.68 6.88
N ARG A 105 1.10 -5.73 7.72
CA ARG A 105 1.76 -5.79 9.03
C ARG A 105 3.28 -5.71 8.88
N TYR A 106 3.84 -6.41 7.90
CA TYR A 106 5.27 -6.37 7.62
C TYR A 106 5.71 -4.93 7.29
N ILE A 107 4.98 -4.23 6.40
CA ILE A 107 5.29 -2.84 6.04
C ILE A 107 5.22 -1.93 7.28
N MET A 108 4.17 -2.02 8.09
CA MET A 108 4.02 -1.16 9.28
C MET A 108 5.17 -1.38 10.28
N LEU A 109 5.61 -2.63 10.46
CA LEU A 109 6.77 -2.92 11.31
C LEU A 109 8.08 -2.40 10.73
N GLN A 110 8.29 -2.50 9.42
CA GLN A 110 9.48 -1.94 8.79
C GLN A 110 9.51 -0.41 8.95
N ARG A 111 8.38 0.26 8.71
CA ARG A 111 8.26 1.71 8.84
C ARG A 111 8.55 2.21 10.24
N GLN A 112 8.22 1.45 11.28
CA GLN A 112 8.59 1.80 12.65
C GLN A 112 10.11 1.95 12.85
N HIS A 113 10.92 1.27 12.04
CA HIS A 113 12.39 1.32 12.12
C HIS A 113 13.02 2.25 11.08
N THR A 114 12.38 2.45 9.94
CA THR A 114 12.95 3.24 8.83
C THR A 114 12.47 4.68 8.80
N GLU A 115 11.26 4.94 9.26
CA GLU A 115 10.71 6.30 9.31
C GLU A 115 11.20 7.00 10.58
N PRO A 116 11.68 8.26 10.50
CA PRO A 116 12.10 9.00 11.68
C PRO A 116 10.97 9.18 12.70
N GLU A 117 9.73 9.34 12.21
CA GLU A 117 8.54 9.55 13.04
C GLU A 117 7.37 8.75 12.46
N PRO A 118 7.29 7.43 12.74
CA PRO A 118 6.23 6.57 12.21
C PRO A 118 4.89 6.94 12.86
N LEU A 119 3.82 6.99 12.07
CA LEU A 119 2.46 7.25 12.59
C LEU A 119 1.95 6.12 13.49
N PHE A 120 2.26 4.87 13.14
CA PHE A 120 1.87 3.70 13.90
C PHE A 120 3.11 2.97 14.40
N THR A 121 3.14 2.65 15.70
CA THR A 121 4.22 1.90 16.32
C THR A 121 3.67 0.66 17.00
N TYR A 122 4.45 -0.41 16.95
CA TYR A 122 4.18 -1.63 17.68
C TYR A 122 4.99 -1.62 18.98
N ASP A 123 4.28 -1.64 20.11
CA ASP A 123 4.87 -1.88 21.41
C ASP A 123 5.03 -3.40 21.60
N ALA A 124 6.28 -3.86 21.62
CA ALA A 124 6.60 -5.27 21.83
C ALA A 124 6.29 -5.75 23.26
N GLY A 125 6.37 -4.86 24.27
CA GLY A 125 6.12 -5.18 25.67
C GLY A 125 4.64 -5.44 25.94
N GLY A 126 3.78 -4.50 25.54
CA GLY A 126 2.33 -4.63 25.60
C GLY A 126 1.71 -5.44 24.45
N ARG A 127 2.52 -5.84 23.47
CA ARG A 127 2.11 -6.57 22.24
C ARG A 127 0.98 -5.87 21.49
N THR A 128 0.92 -4.55 21.57
CA THR A 128 -0.16 -3.72 21.06
C THR A 128 0.36 -2.71 20.03
N TRP A 129 -0.55 -2.18 19.22
CA TRP A 129 -0.24 -1.10 18.30
C TRP A 129 -0.70 0.23 18.91
N CYS A 130 0.13 1.24 18.74
CA CYS A 130 -0.12 2.59 19.19
C CYS A 130 -0.08 3.55 17.99
N VAL A 131 -0.85 4.63 18.08
CA VAL A 131 -0.54 5.84 17.34
C VAL A 131 0.64 6.53 18.01
N ASN A 132 1.50 7.16 17.22
CA ASN A 132 2.54 8.00 17.77
C ASN A 132 1.93 9.33 18.26
N LEU A 133 2.16 9.64 19.54
CA LEU A 133 1.59 10.81 20.22
C LEU A 133 2.08 12.16 19.68
N ALA A 134 3.14 12.18 18.87
CA ALA A 134 3.54 13.38 18.13
C ALA A 134 2.47 13.84 17.12
N PHE A 135 1.61 12.92 16.66
CA PHE A 135 0.47 13.25 15.80
C PHE A 135 -0.72 13.67 16.66
N THR A 136 -0.82 14.97 16.95
CA THR A 136 -1.85 15.52 17.85
C THR A 136 -3.22 15.75 17.17
N SER A 137 -3.33 15.50 15.87
CA SER A 137 -4.58 15.71 15.14
C SER A 137 -4.73 14.81 13.93
N ARG A 138 -5.98 14.52 13.58
CA ARG A 138 -6.38 13.87 12.33
C ARG A 138 -5.67 14.49 11.11
N ARG A 139 -5.59 15.82 11.05
CA ARG A 139 -4.98 16.56 9.93
C ARG A 139 -3.50 16.22 9.77
N MET A 140 -2.75 16.14 10.87
CA MET A 140 -1.33 15.77 10.83
C MET A 140 -1.15 14.32 10.39
N ALA A 141 -1.91 13.39 10.97
CA ALA A 141 -1.87 11.98 10.61
C ALA A 141 -2.22 11.75 9.13
N MET A 142 -3.25 12.44 8.62
CA MET A 142 -3.62 12.37 7.21
C MET A 142 -2.55 13.00 6.29
N SER A 143 -1.87 14.05 6.72
CA SER A 143 -0.73 14.63 6.00
C SER A 143 0.41 13.62 5.87
N TYR A 144 0.73 12.91 6.95
CA TYR A 144 1.74 11.85 6.93
C TYR A 144 1.40 10.74 5.92
N LEU A 145 0.15 10.28 5.88
CA LEU A 145 -0.27 9.26 4.90
C LEU A 145 -0.18 9.75 3.46
N ARG A 146 -0.40 11.05 3.21
CA ARG A 146 -0.26 11.64 1.87
C ARG A 146 1.18 11.74 1.40
N THR A 147 2.12 12.03 2.31
CA THR A 147 3.55 12.11 1.97
C THR A 147 4.22 10.74 1.98
N THR A 148 3.64 9.79 2.71
CA THR A 148 4.23 8.46 2.94
C THR A 148 3.21 7.35 2.62
N PRO A 149 2.59 7.33 1.43
CA PRO A 149 1.63 6.28 1.08
C PRO A 149 2.34 4.93 0.98
N VAL A 150 1.62 3.83 1.16
CA VAL A 150 2.14 2.50 0.79
C VAL A 150 2.37 2.49 -0.72
N THR A 151 3.59 2.20 -1.13
CA THR A 151 3.96 2.14 -2.54
C THR A 151 3.87 0.73 -3.10
N LEU A 152 3.81 0.62 -4.43
CA LEU A 152 3.86 -0.67 -5.11
C LEU A 152 5.17 -1.43 -4.86
N GLY A 153 6.29 -0.70 -4.66
CA GLY A 153 7.58 -1.29 -4.34
C GLY A 153 7.57 -1.95 -2.96
N GLU A 154 7.16 -1.22 -1.93
CA GLU A 154 7.00 -1.75 -0.57
C GLU A 154 6.06 -2.96 -0.54
N TRP A 155 4.93 -2.86 -1.26
CA TRP A 155 3.94 -3.93 -1.30
C TRP A 155 4.50 -5.22 -1.90
N ARG A 156 5.25 -5.15 -3.00
CA ARG A 156 5.88 -6.34 -3.60
C ARG A 156 6.88 -6.99 -2.64
N HIS A 157 7.74 -6.17 -2.04
CA HIS A 157 8.74 -6.66 -1.11
C HIS A 157 8.10 -7.35 0.11
N ALA A 158 7.04 -6.74 0.67
CA ALA A 158 6.29 -7.32 1.77
C ALA A 158 5.54 -8.60 1.36
N TRP A 159 4.95 -8.62 0.17
CA TRP A 159 4.26 -9.79 -0.37
C TRP A 159 5.22 -10.97 -0.53
N GLU A 160 6.42 -10.75 -1.06
CA GLU A 160 7.44 -11.79 -1.18
C GLU A 160 7.92 -12.29 0.19
N SER A 161 8.16 -11.37 1.13
CA SER A 161 8.69 -11.68 2.46
C SER A 161 7.71 -12.43 3.37
N THR A 162 6.40 -12.31 3.10
CA THR A 162 5.35 -12.89 3.95
C THR A 162 4.68 -14.13 3.36
N ARG A 163 5.08 -14.55 2.15
CA ARG A 163 4.58 -15.81 1.57
C ARG A 163 5.18 -17.00 2.29
N SER A 164 4.33 -17.97 2.61
CA SER A 164 4.79 -19.25 3.17
C SER A 164 5.58 -20.05 2.14
N ALA A 165 6.50 -20.90 2.61
CA ALA A 165 7.27 -21.81 1.74
C ALA A 165 6.35 -22.66 0.83
N TRP A 166 5.19 -23.10 1.33
CA TRP A 166 4.17 -23.78 0.51
C TRP A 166 3.65 -22.90 -0.63
N SER A 167 3.40 -21.61 -0.38
CA SER A 167 2.93 -20.67 -1.39
C SER A 167 3.99 -20.35 -2.45
N VAL A 168 5.27 -20.34 -2.06
CA VAL A 168 6.40 -20.17 -2.97
C VAL A 168 6.50 -21.39 -3.90
N GLN A 169 6.41 -22.60 -3.34
CA GLN A 169 6.57 -23.83 -4.10
C GLN A 169 5.39 -24.15 -5.04
N ASN A 170 4.15 -23.82 -4.66
CA ASN A 170 2.95 -24.16 -5.45
C ASN A 170 2.46 -23.05 -6.40
N MET A 171 3.14 -21.90 -6.45
CA MET A 171 2.80 -20.82 -7.39
C MET A 171 3.96 -20.38 -8.28
N ALA A 172 5.15 -20.97 -8.13
CA ALA A 172 6.24 -20.76 -9.09
C ALA A 172 5.97 -21.43 -10.44
N ASP A 173 5.06 -22.43 -10.48
CA ASP A 173 4.72 -23.21 -11.67
C ASP A 173 3.49 -22.68 -12.46
N LYS A 174 3.12 -21.40 -12.30
CA LYS A 174 2.07 -20.73 -13.09
C LYS A 174 2.46 -19.32 -13.50
#